data_AF-A0A5K1BZ25-F1
#
_entry.id   AF-A0A5K1BZ25-F1
#
_cell.length_a   1.000
_cell.length_b   1.000
_cell.length_c   1.000
_cell.angle_alpha   90.00
_cell.angle_beta   90.00
_cell.angle_gamma   90.00
#
_symmetry.space_group_name_H-M   'P 1'
#
loop_
_entity.id
_entity.type
_entity.pdbx_description
1 polymer ?
#
loop_
_entity_poly.entity_id
_entity_poly.type
_entity_poly.pdbx_seq_one_letter_code
_entity_poly.pdbx_strand_id
1 'polypeptide(L)'
;VQRMAEQVGSSPSTDSFEYVLFEGDPDNMRTVVSTSNETGPWVDPGVLKLTHRIGRGPLGDVWIATLHQSTDDYDNYHEVAVKMLNSIKEDQMQAFMIKFEDIFSKLQGLSDVCFLHGVSIKSGK
;
A
#
# COMPACT_ATOMS: atom_id res chain seq x y z
N VAL A 1 28.87 -0.63 44.02
CA VAL A 1 27.85 0.44 43.87
C VAL A 1 28.21 1.29 42.67
N GLN A 2 27.37 1.29 41.64
CA GLN A 2 26.96 2.47 40.86
C GLN A 2 25.85 2.00 39.90
N ARG A 3 24.64 2.54 40.08
CA ARG A 3 23.49 2.36 39.18
C ARG A 3 23.65 3.33 38.00
N MET A 4 23.11 2.98 36.83
CA MET A 4 22.61 3.97 35.87
C MET A 4 21.23 3.54 35.39
N ALA A 5 20.30 4.49 35.46
CA ALA A 5 18.88 4.37 35.19
C ALA A 5 18.55 4.62 33.71
N GLU A 6 17.31 4.28 33.38
CA GLU A 6 16.60 4.31 32.10
C GLU A 6 16.80 5.56 31.23
N GLN A 7 16.74 5.36 29.92
CA GLN A 7 15.85 6.16 29.07
C GLN A 7 15.27 5.27 27.97
N VAL A 8 13.96 4.99 28.10
CA VAL A 8 13.11 4.48 27.04
C VAL A 8 12.99 5.61 26.00
N GLY A 9 13.75 5.48 24.92
CA GLY A 9 13.66 6.34 23.75
C GLY A 9 12.50 5.88 22.86
N SER A 10 11.61 6.82 22.56
CA SER A 10 10.42 6.71 21.72
C SER A 10 10.59 5.86 20.45
N SER A 11 9.58 5.06 20.16
CA SER A 11 9.33 4.46 18.84
C SER A 11 9.43 5.52 17.74
N PRO A 12 10.24 5.32 16.67
CA PRO A 12 10.07 6.14 15.49
C PRO A 12 8.77 5.72 14.81
N SER A 13 7.96 6.76 14.61
CA SER A 13 6.84 6.88 13.68
C SER A 13 7.06 6.14 12.37
N THR A 14 5.95 5.77 11.72
CA THR A 14 5.79 5.39 10.31
C THR A 14 6.75 6.12 9.39
N ASP A 15 7.98 5.64 9.25
CA ASP A 15 9.00 6.35 8.50
C ASP A 15 9.14 5.73 7.13
N SER A 16 8.92 6.58 6.13
CA SER A 16 9.39 6.42 4.77
C SER A 16 10.73 5.71 4.73
N PHE A 17 10.84 4.63 3.96
CA PHE A 17 12.11 3.94 3.75
C PHE A 17 12.84 4.55 2.56
N GLU A 18 14.13 4.77 2.74
CA GLU A 18 15.04 5.30 1.72
C GLU A 18 15.67 4.12 0.96
N TYR A 19 15.57 4.11 -0.36
CA TYR A 19 16.35 3.19 -1.19
C TYR A 19 17.14 3.97 -2.24
N VAL A 20 18.36 3.49 -2.50
CA VAL A 20 19.26 4.07 -3.50
C VAL A 20 19.12 3.26 -4.79
N LEU A 21 18.68 3.91 -5.86
CA LEU A 21 18.61 3.31 -7.18
C LEU A 21 19.99 3.37 -7.85
N PHE A 22 20.53 2.21 -8.24
CA PHE A 22 21.84 2.12 -8.88
C PHE A 22 21.69 2.02 -10.40
N GLU A 23 21.89 3.14 -11.11
CA GLU A 23 21.72 3.22 -12.58
C GLU A 23 23.04 3.01 -13.36
N GLY A 24 24.08 2.51 -12.69
CA GLY A 24 25.36 2.13 -13.30
C GLY A 24 26.45 3.21 -13.28
N ASP A 25 26.18 4.38 -12.73
CA ASP A 25 27.16 5.45 -12.49
C ASP A 25 27.29 5.70 -10.96
N PRO A 26 28.46 5.47 -10.36
CA PRO A 26 28.66 5.60 -8.91
C PRO A 26 28.48 7.04 -8.38
N ASP A 27 28.50 8.07 -9.25
CA ASP A 27 28.29 9.47 -8.84
C ASP A 27 26.83 9.95 -8.96
N ASN A 28 25.92 9.14 -9.53
CA ASN A 28 24.50 9.47 -9.73
C ASN A 28 23.59 8.65 -8.81
N MET A 29 23.90 8.60 -7.51
CA MET A 29 23.02 7.98 -6.51
C MET A 29 21.85 8.92 -6.21
N ARG A 30 20.66 8.64 -6.75
CA ARG A 30 19.44 9.33 -6.32
C ARG A 30 18.84 8.61 -5.10
N THR A 31 18.75 9.34 -4.01
CA THR A 31 17.92 8.99 -2.86
C THR A 31 16.46 9.16 -3.27
N VAL A 32 15.68 8.08 -3.28
CA VAL A 32 14.22 8.15 -3.49
C VAL A 32 13.55 7.93 -2.14
N VAL A 33 12.80 8.93 -1.68
CA VAL A 33 11.98 8.84 -0.47
C VAL A 33 10.59 8.38 -0.90
N SER A 34 10.18 7.18 -0.49
CA SER A 34 8.78 6.80 -0.58
C SER A 34 7.98 7.54 0.50
N THR A 35 7.49 8.74 0.18
CA THR A 35 6.56 9.48 1.04
C THR A 35 5.17 8.87 0.91
N SER A 36 4.77 8.04 1.88
CA SER A 36 3.37 7.62 2.02
C SER A 36 2.56 8.79 2.57
N ASN A 37 2.14 9.70 1.69
CA ASN A 37 1.46 10.94 2.08
C ASN A 37 -0.07 10.82 2.02
N GLU A 38 -0.64 9.63 2.21
CA GLU A 38 -2.09 9.45 2.11
C GLU A 38 -2.76 9.12 3.44
N THR A 39 -3.74 9.97 3.73
CA THR A 39 -4.69 9.92 4.83
C THR A 39 -5.59 8.69 4.62
N GLY A 40 -5.19 7.53 5.15
CA GLY A 40 -5.96 6.29 5.08
C GLY A 40 -5.61 5.38 3.89
N PRO A 41 -6.19 4.16 3.82
CA PRO A 41 -5.74 3.14 2.88
C PRO A 41 -6.34 3.28 1.48
N TRP A 42 -6.74 4.50 1.11
CA TRP A 42 -7.51 4.77 -0.10
C TRP A 42 -6.59 4.82 -1.32
N VAL A 43 -7.00 4.14 -2.39
CA VAL A 43 -6.34 4.23 -3.70
C VAL A 43 -7.34 4.82 -4.68
N ASP A 44 -6.94 5.86 -5.41
CA ASP A 44 -7.76 6.41 -6.50
C ASP A 44 -7.98 5.31 -7.57
N PRO A 45 -9.23 4.92 -7.88
CA PRO A 45 -9.48 3.98 -8.96
C PRO A 45 -8.98 4.47 -10.33
N GLY A 46 -8.81 5.77 -10.54
CA GLY A 46 -8.27 6.37 -11.77
C GLY A 46 -6.83 5.98 -12.06
N VAL A 47 -6.04 5.66 -11.03
CA VAL A 47 -4.65 5.22 -11.20
C VAL A 47 -4.49 3.71 -11.40
N LEU A 48 -5.60 2.95 -11.37
CA LEU A 48 -5.61 1.50 -11.56
C LEU A 48 -6.17 1.12 -12.93
N LYS A 49 -5.37 0.39 -13.71
CA LYS A 49 -5.82 -0.18 -14.99
C LYS A 49 -5.89 -1.71 -14.89
N LEU A 50 -7.12 -2.23 -14.74
CA LEU A 50 -7.38 -3.67 -14.78
C LEU A 50 -7.02 -4.25 -16.16
N THR A 51 -6.40 -5.43 -16.16
CA THR A 51 -5.99 -6.11 -17.41
C THR A 51 -6.83 -7.37 -17.64
N HIS A 52 -6.56 -8.46 -16.92
CA HIS A 52 -7.24 -9.73 -17.06
C HIS A 52 -7.40 -10.43 -15.71
N ARG A 53 -8.42 -11.28 -15.62
CA ARG A 53 -8.68 -12.09 -14.43
C ARG A 53 -7.74 -13.28 -14.37
N ILE A 54 -7.08 -13.47 -13.24
CA ILE A 54 -6.16 -14.59 -12.97
C ILE A 54 -6.72 -15.64 -12.00
N GLY A 55 -7.82 -15.35 -11.31
CA GLY A 55 -8.41 -16.31 -10.38
C GLY A 55 -9.85 -16.00 -10.00
N ARG A 56 -10.56 -17.04 -9.56
CA ARG A 56 -11.88 -16.96 -8.92
C ARG A 56 -11.78 -17.52 -7.52
N GLY A 57 -12.30 -16.79 -6.54
CA GLY A 57 -12.31 -17.22 -5.15
C GLY A 57 -13.64 -16.95 -4.45
N PRO A 58 -13.81 -17.42 -3.22
CA PRO A 58 -15.07 -17.34 -2.48
C PRO A 58 -15.54 -15.89 -2.24
N LEU A 59 -14.60 -14.96 -2.10
CA LEU A 59 -14.88 -13.54 -1.88
C LEU A 59 -14.93 -12.70 -3.16
N GLY A 60 -14.83 -13.35 -4.33
CA GLY A 60 -14.77 -12.69 -5.62
C GLY A 60 -13.49 -12.98 -6.39
N ASP A 61 -13.32 -12.27 -7.50
CA ASP A 61 -12.30 -12.53 -8.51
C ASP A 61 -10.96 -11.88 -8.15
N VAL A 62 -9.87 -12.38 -8.72
CA VAL A 62 -8.54 -11.75 -8.65
C VAL A 62 -8.13 -11.34 -10.06
N TRP A 63 -7.75 -10.08 -10.22
CA TRP A 63 -7.36 -9.48 -11.49
C TRP A 63 -5.92 -8.98 -11.42
N ILE A 64 -5.20 -9.03 -12.53
CA ILE A 64 -3.95 -8.28 -12.68
C ILE A 64 -4.31 -6.85 -13.08
N ALA A 65 -3.62 -5.87 -12.52
CA ALA A 65 -3.76 -4.47 -12.85
C ALA A 65 -2.39 -3.77 -12.88
N THR A 66 -2.31 -2.61 -13.53
CA THR A 66 -1.18 -1.70 -13.36
C THR A 66 -1.60 -0.53 -12.50
N LEU A 67 -0.84 -0.24 -11.46
CA LEU A 67 -0.95 0.94 -10.60
C LEU A 67 0.01 2.02 -11.12
N HIS A 68 -0.54 3.17 -11.51
CA HIS A 68 0.23 4.34 -11.91
C HIS A 68 0.55 5.19 -10.67
N GLN A 69 1.83 5.43 -10.42
CA GLN A 69 2.32 6.35 -9.40
C GLN A 69 3.09 7.46 -10.12
N SER A 70 2.50 8.64 -10.22
CA SER A 70 3.16 9.81 -10.78
C SER A 70 3.91 10.55 -9.67
N THR A 71 5.16 10.87 -9.92
CA THR A 71 5.99 11.74 -9.09
C THR A 71 6.44 12.93 -9.93
N ASP A 72 6.91 14.02 -9.30
CA ASP A 72 7.34 15.23 -10.00
C ASP A 72 8.42 14.95 -11.06
N ASP A 73 9.22 13.91 -10.86
CA ASP A 73 10.33 13.56 -11.73
C ASP A 73 9.98 12.50 -12.79
N TYR A 74 9.12 11.50 -12.45
CA TYR A 74 8.82 10.36 -13.33
C TYR A 74 7.46 9.70 -13.04
N ASP A 75 6.91 9.05 -14.07
CA ASP A 75 5.77 8.13 -13.96
C ASP A 75 6.26 6.69 -13.73
N ASN A 76 5.83 6.08 -12.63
CA ASN A 76 6.09 4.66 -12.33
C ASN A 76 4.82 3.83 -12.51
N TYR A 77 4.98 2.64 -13.11
CA TYR A 77 3.89 1.67 -13.29
C TYR A 77 4.26 0.36 -12.60
N HIS A 78 3.46 -0.05 -11.63
CA HIS A 78 3.64 -1.31 -10.90
C HIS A 78 2.53 -2.29 -11.24
N GLU A 79 2.89 -3.52 -11.61
CA GLU A 79 1.91 -4.59 -11.75
C GLU A 79 1.47 -5.07 -10.35
N VAL A 80 0.16 -5.11 -10.12
CA VAL A 80 -0.45 -5.48 -8.85
C VAL A 80 -1.58 -6.48 -9.04
N ALA A 81 -1.81 -7.30 -8.01
CA ALA A 81 -3.00 -8.16 -7.94
C ALA A 81 -4.14 -7.43 -7.22
N VAL A 82 -5.28 -7.27 -7.89
CA VAL A 82 -6.49 -6.65 -7.33
C VAL A 82 -7.49 -7.74 -6.95
N LYS A 83 -7.84 -7.79 -5.66
CA LYS A 83 -8.94 -8.61 -5.16
C LYS A 83 -10.26 -7.87 -5.39
N MET A 84 -10.98 -8.26 -6.44
CA MET A 84 -12.30 -7.71 -6.77
C MET A 84 -13.35 -8.43 -5.90
N LEU A 85 -13.80 -7.75 -4.85
CA LEU A 85 -14.79 -8.31 -3.94
C LEU A 85 -16.18 -8.40 -4.58
N ASN A 86 -16.94 -9.42 -4.19
CA ASN A 86 -18.37 -9.46 -4.47
C ASN A 86 -19.06 -8.22 -3.90
N SER A 87 -20.19 -7.80 -4.49
CA SER A 87 -20.94 -6.62 -4.04
C SER A 87 -21.23 -6.68 -2.54
N ILE A 88 -20.70 -5.69 -1.81
CA ILE A 88 -20.95 -5.48 -0.39
C ILE A 88 -22.23 -4.64 -0.29
N LYS A 89 -23.15 -5.03 0.59
CA LYS A 89 -24.36 -4.25 0.84
C LYS A 89 -23.99 -2.92 1.50
N GLU A 90 -24.72 -1.86 1.17
CA GLU A 90 -24.45 -0.51 1.66
C GLU A 90 -24.43 -0.45 3.20
N ASP A 91 -25.37 -1.12 3.87
CA ASP A 91 -25.46 -1.19 5.33
C ASP A 91 -24.28 -1.92 6.00
N GLN A 92 -23.52 -2.71 5.23
CA GLN A 92 -22.34 -3.43 5.68
C GLN A 92 -21.02 -2.73 5.31
N MET A 93 -21.06 -1.70 4.46
CA MET A 93 -19.87 -1.04 3.94
C MET A 93 -19.05 -0.39 5.07
N GLN A 94 -19.71 0.29 6.01
CA GLN A 94 -19.02 0.93 7.14
C GLN A 94 -18.30 -0.10 8.02
N ALA A 95 -18.97 -1.20 8.37
CA ALA A 95 -18.37 -2.26 9.18
C ALA A 95 -17.20 -2.95 8.46
N PHE A 96 -17.32 -3.13 7.14
CA PHE A 96 -16.23 -3.62 6.30
C PHE A 96 -15.02 -2.68 6.33
N MET A 97 -15.23 -1.37 6.14
CA MET A 97 -14.15 -0.39 6.12
C MET A 97 -13.41 -0.30 7.46
N ILE A 98 -14.14 -0.28 8.58
CA ILE A 98 -13.54 -0.29 9.93
C ILE A 98 -12.63 -1.51 10.11
N LYS A 99 -13.10 -2.69 9.68
CA LYS A 99 -12.31 -3.92 9.77
C LYS A 99 -11.12 -3.92 8.81
N PHE A 100 -11.29 -3.35 7.62
CA PHE A 100 -10.24 -3.25 6.63
C PHE A 100 -9.11 -2.35 7.14
N GLU A 101 -9.42 -1.18 7.70
CA GLU A 101 -8.43 -0.24 8.26
C GLU A 101 -7.66 -0.86 9.44
N ASP A 102 -8.35 -1.59 10.33
CA ASP A 102 -7.70 -2.34 11.42
C ASP A 102 -6.71 -3.39 10.89
N ILE A 103 -7.07 -4.13 9.84
CA ILE A 103 -6.16 -5.10 9.21
C ILE A 103 -5.03 -4.38 8.47
N PHE A 104 -5.34 -3.36 7.68
CA PHE A 104 -4.37 -2.61 6.89
C PHE A 104 -3.25 -2.03 7.75
N SER A 105 -3.60 -1.41 8.88
CA SER A 105 -2.63 -0.85 9.83
C SER A 105 -1.71 -1.91 10.44
N LYS A 106 -2.23 -3.11 10.75
CA LYS A 106 -1.45 -4.23 11.30
C LYS A 106 -0.50 -4.86 10.28
N LEU A 107 -0.78 -4.73 8.99
CA LEU A 107 0.06 -5.28 7.92
C LEU A 107 1.19 -4.35 7.50
N GLN A 108 1.16 -3.07 7.90
CA GLN A 108 2.22 -2.12 7.56
C GLN A 108 3.56 -2.55 8.19
N GLY A 109 4.62 -2.57 7.38
CA GLY A 109 5.98 -2.87 7.83
C GLY A 109 6.31 -4.36 8.05
N LEU A 110 5.37 -5.28 7.78
CA LEU A 110 5.64 -6.72 7.85
C LEU A 110 6.35 -7.22 6.58
N SER A 111 7.41 -8.02 6.73
CA SER A 111 8.20 -8.59 5.62
C SER A 111 7.69 -9.93 5.09
N ASP A 112 6.91 -10.66 5.89
CA ASP A 112 6.57 -12.07 5.63
C ASP A 112 5.15 -12.25 5.06
N VAL A 113 4.54 -11.14 4.61
CA VAL A 113 3.19 -11.09 4.02
C VAL A 113 3.23 -10.28 2.74
N CYS A 114 2.26 -10.50 1.85
CA CYS A 114 2.13 -9.65 0.67
C CYS A 114 1.84 -8.20 1.08
N PHE A 115 2.50 -7.26 0.41
CA PHE A 115 2.25 -5.84 0.62
C PHE A 115 0.83 -5.46 0.17
N LEU A 116 0.07 -4.84 1.07
CA LEU A 116 -1.28 -4.37 0.79
C LEU A 116 -1.23 -2.90 0.39
N HIS A 117 -1.39 -2.60 -0.90
CA HIS A 117 -1.35 -1.23 -1.42
C HIS A 117 -2.50 -0.35 -0.91
N GLY A 118 -3.69 -0.92 -0.72
CA GLY A 118 -4.87 -0.17 -0.25
C GLY A 118 -6.19 -0.73 -0.79
N VAL A 119 -7.21 0.12 -0.83
CA VAL A 119 -8.57 -0.20 -1.28
C VAL A 119 -9.15 0.93 -2.14
N SER A 120 -9.90 0.54 -3.16
CA SER A 120 -10.70 1.44 -3.99
C SER A 120 -12.14 0.98 -4.01
N ILE A 121 -13.08 1.93 -4.11
CA ILE A 121 -14.50 1.63 -4.36
C ILE A 121 -14.76 1.73 -5.86
N LYS A 122 -15.27 0.65 -6.44
CA LYS A 122 -15.81 0.64 -7.81
C LYS A 122 -17.31 0.87 -7.77
N SER A 123 -17.74 2.11 -7.99
CA SER A 123 -19.16 2.43 -8.21
C SER A 123 -19.64 1.81 -9.52
N GLY A 124 -20.76 1.08 -9.48
CA GLY A 124 -21.28 0.31 -10.61
C GLY A 124 -21.97 1.13 -11.71
N LYS A 125 -21.30 2.13 -12.29
CA LYS A 125 -21.70 2.67 -13.60
C LYS A 125 -20.97 1.97 -14.72
#